data_AF-A0A9D6MGF6-F1
#
_entry.id   AF-A0A9D6MGF6-F1
#
_cell.length_a   1.000
_cell.length_b   1.000
_cell.length_c   1.000
_cell.angle_alpha   90.00
_cell.angle_beta   90.00
_cell.angle_gamma   90.00
#
_symmetry.space_group_name_H-M   'P 1'
#
loop_
_entity.id
_entity.type
_entity.pdbx_description
1 polymer ?
#
loop_
_entity_poly.entity_id
_entity_poly.type
_entity_poly.pdbx_seq_one_letter_code
_entity_poly.pdbx_strand_id
1 'polypeptide(L)'
;MKLHRHLGEAHLDRVTTEHDVETGKMKYIVECPMCGLKYQHAVKPRYKDPRFLEEYKAEIALVAFDQLLYHLEDKHPQEAEIDAPNSKDQTSNPDDSL
;
A
#
# COMPACT_ATOMS: atom_id res chain seq x y z
N MET A 1 -9.26 2.13 -10.35
CA MET A 1 -8.44 1.89 -9.14
C MET A 1 -8.22 0.39 -8.92
N LYS A 2 -7.46 -0.29 -9.81
CA LYS A 2 -7.13 -1.72 -9.65
C LYS A 2 -5.95 -1.93 -8.69
N LEU A 3 -5.06 -0.93 -8.61
CA LEU A 3 -3.84 -0.95 -7.80
C LEU A 3 -4.12 -0.97 -6.29
N HIS A 4 -5.02 -0.10 -5.79
CA HIS A 4 -5.41 -0.06 -4.37
C HIS A 4 -5.97 -1.40 -3.86
N ARG A 5 -6.84 -2.03 -4.66
CA ARG A 5 -7.42 -3.33 -4.30
C ARG A 5 -6.39 -4.45 -4.35
N HIS A 6 -5.50 -4.44 -5.34
CA HIS A 6 -4.44 -5.44 -5.45
C HIS A 6 -3.45 -5.37 -4.28
N LEU A 7 -3.03 -4.17 -3.88
CA LEU A 7 -2.18 -3.96 -2.70
C LEU A 7 -2.87 -4.42 -1.40
N GLY A 8 -4.16 -4.08 -1.26
CA GLY A 8 -4.99 -4.50 -0.14
C GLY A 8 -5.35 -5.98 -0.11
N GLU A 9 -5.22 -6.74 -1.20
CA GLU A 9 -5.51 -8.18 -1.26
C GLU A 9 -4.23 -9.03 -1.21
N ALA A 10 -3.14 -8.58 -1.84
CA ALA A 10 -1.90 -9.34 -1.99
C ALA A 10 -0.80 -9.00 -0.97
N HIS A 11 -0.89 -7.83 -0.31
CA HIS A 11 0.20 -7.33 0.53
C HIS A 11 -0.23 -6.90 1.94
N LEU A 12 -1.39 -7.34 2.43
CA LEU A 12 -1.90 -7.06 3.78
C LEU A 12 -0.89 -7.34 4.90
N ASP A 13 0.02 -8.29 4.68
CA ASP A 13 1.12 -8.66 5.57
C ASP A 13 2.13 -7.53 5.78
N ARG A 14 2.20 -6.54 4.89
CA ARG A 14 3.08 -5.37 5.02
C ARG A 14 2.55 -4.29 5.97
N VAL A 15 1.29 -4.40 6.40
CA VAL A 15 0.69 -3.49 7.37
C VAL A 15 0.65 -4.17 8.73
N THR A 16 1.43 -3.64 9.67
CA THR A 16 1.45 -4.12 11.05
C THR A 16 0.51 -3.28 11.89
N THR A 17 -0.33 -3.90 12.71
CA THR A 17 -1.15 -3.21 13.72
C THR A 17 -0.60 -3.50 15.11
N GLU A 18 -0.44 -2.47 15.93
CA GLU A 18 0.00 -2.59 17.32
C GLU A 18 -1.10 -2.10 18.26
N HIS A 19 -1.37 -2.88 19.31
CA HIS A 19 -2.25 -2.53 20.42
C HIS A 19 -1.46 -2.57 21.72
N ASP A 20 -1.34 -1.42 22.36
CA ASP A 20 -0.82 -1.30 23.71
C ASP A 20 -1.98 -1.47 24.70
N VAL A 21 -1.97 -2.59 25.42
CA VAL A 21 -3.03 -2.98 26.36
C VAL A 21 -3.01 -2.12 27.63
N GLU A 22 -1.85 -1.60 28.03
CA GLU A 22 -1.72 -0.76 29.24
C GLU A 22 -2.27 0.65 29.00
N THR A 23 -1.95 1.23 27.84
CA THR A 23 -2.38 2.59 27.51
C THR A 23 -3.67 2.65 26.68
N GLY A 24 -4.11 1.51 26.13
CA GLY A 24 -5.23 1.40 25.20
C GLY A 24 -4.96 2.07 23.85
N LYS A 25 -3.70 2.38 23.53
CA LYS A 25 -3.33 3.00 22.26
C LYS A 25 -3.27 1.96 21.17
N MET A 26 -3.87 2.31 20.03
CA MET A 26 -3.83 1.51 18.83
C MET A 26 -3.14 2.30 17.73
N LYS A 27 -2.35 1.63 16.90
CA LYS A 27 -1.73 2.24 15.71
C LYS A 27 -1.54 1.21 14.61
N TYR A 28 -1.44 1.69 13.38
CA TYR A 28 -0.94 0.89 12.26
C TYR A 28 0.40 1.45 11.78
N ILE A 29 1.18 0.56 11.19
CA ILE A 29 2.52 0.82 10.67
C ILE A 29 2.61 0.21 9.28
N VAL A 30 3.10 1.00 8.32
CA VAL A 30 3.49 0.54 6.99
C VAL A 30 4.89 1.05 6.69
N GLU A 31 5.73 0.19 6.13
CA GLU A 31 7.11 0.50 5.79
C GLU A 31 7.27 0.68 4.28
N CYS A 32 7.92 1.76 3.87
CA CYS A 32 8.29 1.97 2.48
C CYS A 32 9.40 0.97 2.09
N PRO A 33 9.20 0.13 1.06
CA PRO A 33 10.20 -0.87 0.67
C PRO A 33 11.44 -0.25 0.00
N MET A 34 11.37 1.02 -0.42
CA MET A 34 12.46 1.68 -1.15
C MET A 34 13.44 2.38 -0.21
N CYS A 35 12.94 3.03 0.85
CA CYS A 35 13.77 3.82 1.76
C CYS A 35 13.69 3.39 3.22
N GLY A 36 12.86 2.39 3.55
CA GLY A 36 12.65 1.90 4.92
C GLY A 36 11.89 2.87 5.82
N LEU A 37 11.33 3.96 5.27
CA LEU A 37 10.55 4.92 6.05
C LEU A 37 9.30 4.24 6.61
N LYS A 38 9.14 4.30 7.93
CA LYS A 38 7.97 3.75 8.64
C LYS A 38 6.92 4.83 8.86
N TYR A 39 5.82 4.72 8.13
CA TYR A 39 4.63 5.52 8.40
C TYR A 39 3.84 4.88 9.55
N GLN A 40 3.68 5.65 10.63
CA GLN A 40 2.93 5.21 11.82
C GLN A 40 1.77 6.16 12.06
N HIS A 41 0.56 5.63 12.20
CA HIS A 41 -0.61 6.44 12.52
C HIS A 41 -1.37 5.86 13.70
N ALA A 42 -1.64 6.71 14.70
CA ALA A 42 -2.49 6.37 15.82
C ALA A 42 -3.95 6.24 15.38
N VAL A 43 -4.58 5.14 15.76
CA VAL A 43 -5.99 4.83 15.52
C VAL A 43 -6.77 5.10 16.79
N LYS A 44 -7.92 5.77 16.67
CA LYS A 44 -8.80 6.09 17.81
C LYS A 44 -10.16 5.41 17.59
N PRO A 45 -10.32 4.14 17.98
CA PRO A 45 -11.59 3.45 17.85
C PRO A 45 -12.68 4.13 18.70
N ARG A 46 -13.90 4.14 18.17
CA ARG A 46 -15.07 4.56 18.94
C ARG A 46 -15.30 3.54 20.06
N TYR A 47 -15.59 4.01 21.27
CA TYR A 47 -15.82 3.18 22.47
C TYR A 47 -14.63 2.32 22.94
N LYS A 48 -13.40 2.55 22.45
CA LYS A 48 -12.21 1.76 22.80
C LYS A 48 -12.37 0.26 22.53
N ASP A 49 -13.07 -0.12 21.45
CA ASP A 49 -13.26 -1.53 21.11
C ASP A 49 -11.90 -2.23 20.91
N PRO A 50 -11.55 -3.23 21.74
CA PRO A 50 -10.28 -3.94 21.65
C PRO A 50 -10.13 -4.75 20.35
N ARG A 51 -11.23 -5.07 19.67
CA ARG A 51 -11.25 -5.85 18.41
C ARG A 51 -11.17 -4.98 17.17
N PHE A 52 -11.16 -3.64 17.32
CA PHE A 52 -11.20 -2.71 16.19
C PHE A 52 -10.11 -2.98 15.15
N LEU A 53 -8.88 -3.24 15.59
CA LEU A 53 -7.77 -3.49 14.66
C LEU A 53 -7.94 -4.77 13.85
N GLU A 54 -8.61 -5.77 14.40
CA GLU A 54 -8.89 -7.03 13.73
C GLU A 54 -10.10 -6.89 12.79
N GLU A 55 -11.19 -6.30 13.27
CA GLU A 55 -12.43 -6.10 12.52
C GLU A 55 -12.22 -5.21 11.29
N TYR A 56 -11.42 -4.15 11.42
CA TYR A 56 -11.17 -3.17 10.37
C TYR A 56 -9.79 -3.31 9.72
N LYS A 57 -9.18 -4.50 9.80
CA LYS A 57 -7.82 -4.73 9.29
C LYS A 57 -7.67 -4.35 7.82
N ALA A 58 -8.67 -4.71 6.99
CA ALA A 58 -8.63 -4.44 5.56
C ALA A 58 -8.74 -2.94 5.26
N GLU A 59 -9.63 -2.23 5.94
CA GLU A 59 -9.85 -0.79 5.81
C GLU A 59 -8.62 -0.01 6.29
N ILE A 60 -8.04 -0.41 7.43
CA ILE A 60 -6.79 0.15 7.95
C ILE A 60 -5.67 -0.02 6.92
N ALA A 61 -5.56 -1.20 6.30
CA ALA A 61 -4.55 -1.46 5.28
C ALA A 61 -4.75 -0.61 4.03
N LEU A 62 -5.99 -0.39 3.58
CA LEU A 62 -6.27 0.51 2.45
C LEU A 62 -5.79 1.93 2.71
N VAL A 63 -6.07 2.48 3.90
CA VAL A 63 -5.58 3.81 4.28
C VAL A 63 -4.06 3.84 4.40
N ALA A 64 -3.46 2.78 4.96
CA ALA A 64 -2.00 2.67 5.05
C ALA A 64 -1.33 2.64 3.65
N PHE A 65 -1.90 1.89 2.70
CA PHE A 65 -1.38 1.82 1.34
C PHE A 65 -1.56 3.11 0.56
N ASP A 66 -2.67 3.82 0.76
CA ASP A 66 -2.88 5.15 0.17
C ASP A 66 -1.76 6.12 0.60
N GLN A 67 -1.41 6.14 1.89
CA GLN A 67 -0.28 6.93 2.40
C GLN A 67 1.07 6.47 1.82
N LEU A 68 1.29 5.16 1.68
CA LEU A 68 2.50 4.62 1.06
C LEU A 68 2.60 5.03 -0.42
N LEU A 69 1.50 4.99 -1.16
CA LEU A 69 1.46 5.39 -2.56
C LEU A 69 1.78 6.87 -2.73
N TYR A 70 1.18 7.75 -1.92
CA TYR A 70 1.55 9.17 -1.93
C TYR A 70 3.03 9.40 -1.66
N HIS A 71 3.63 8.64 -0.75
CA HIS A 71 5.06 8.70 -0.50
C HIS A 71 5.89 8.23 -1.71
N LEU A 72 5.50 7.13 -2.33
CA LEU A 72 6.19 6.61 -3.52
C LEU A 72 6.11 7.61 -4.69
N GLU A 73 4.94 8.19 -4.93
CA GLU A 73 4.76 9.21 -5.98
C GLU A 73 5.63 10.45 -5.74
N ASP A 74 5.78 10.89 -4.49
CA ASP A 74 6.56 12.09 -4.13
C ASP A 74 8.08 11.84 -4.03
N LYS A 75 8.50 10.69 -3.51
CA LYS A 75 9.92 10.40 -3.17
C LYS A 75 10.59 9.37 -4.08
N HIS A 76 9.81 8.54 -4.76
CA HIS A 76 10.26 7.42 -5.60
C HIS A 76 9.52 7.41 -6.96
N PRO A 77 9.52 8.53 -7.70
CA PRO A 77 8.69 8.68 -8.90
C PRO A 77 9.07 7.70 -10.03
N GLN A 78 10.33 7.27 -10.11
CA GLN A 78 10.79 6.32 -11.14
C GLN A 78 10.28 4.90 -10.88
N GLU A 79 10.04 4.57 -9.61
CA GLU A 79 9.58 3.26 -9.18
C GLU A 79 8.05 3.16 -9.13
N ALA A 80 7.35 4.29 -9.00
CA ALA A 80 5.89 4.36 -9.12
C ALA A 80 5.39 4.02 -10.55
N GLU A 81 6.25 4.11 -11.57
CA GLU A 81 5.90 3.87 -12.97
C GLU A 81 5.97 2.38 -13.41
N ILE A 82 6.44 1.46 -12.56
CA ILE A 82 6.87 0.12 -13.01
C ILE A 82 5.73 -0.89 -13.25
N ASP A 83 4.48 -0.61 -12.85
CA ASP A 83 3.35 -1.55 -13.02
C ASP A 83 2.22 -1.10 -13.96
N ALA A 84 2.52 -0.24 -14.94
CA ALA A 84 1.71 -0.19 -16.15
C ALA A 84 2.25 -1.25 -17.13
N PRO A 85 1.58 -2.39 -17.36
CA PRO A 85 1.99 -3.30 -18.41
C PRO A 85 1.99 -2.54 -19.72
N ASN A 86 3.20 -2.27 -20.21
CA ASN A 86 3.49 -1.60 -21.46
C ASN A 86 2.92 -2.45 -22.59
N SER A 87 1.63 -2.27 -22.88
CA SER A 87 0.94 -2.92 -23.97
C SER A 87 1.24 -2.14 -25.25
N LYS A 88 2.48 -2.21 -25.71
CA LYS A 88 2.84 -2.00 -27.12
C LYS A 88 3.85 -3.06 -27.51
N ASP A 89 3.27 -4.26 -27.64
CA ASP A 89 3.79 -5.32 -28.46
C ASP A 89 3.98 -4.83 -29.92
N GLN A 90 4.83 -5.56 -30.62
CA GLN A 90 5.53 -5.24 -31.84
C GLN A 90 4.64 -4.93 -33.05
N THR A 91 5.02 -3.93 -33.83
CA THR A 91 4.96 -4.02 -35.30
C THR A 91 6.35 -3.76 -35.84
N SER A 92 7.17 -4.82 -35.84
CA SER A 92 8.22 -4.95 -36.85
C SER A 92 7.51 -5.37 -38.13
N ASN A 93 7.53 -4.53 -39.16
CA ASN A 93 7.20 -4.96 -40.52
C ASN A 93 8.49 -5.52 -41.12
N PRO A 94 8.60 -6.81 -41.42
CA PRO A 94 9.43 -7.25 -42.50
C PRO A 94 8.55 -7.24 -43.75
N ASP A 95 8.80 -6.33 -44.69
CA ASP A 95 8.68 -6.77 -46.07
C ASP A 95 9.65 -6.00 -46.96
N ASP A 96 10.59 -6.79 -47.44
CA ASP A 96 11.68 -6.44 -48.31
C ASP A 96 11.23 -6.85 -49.72
N SER A 97 11.41 -5.95 -50.69
CA SER A 97 11.59 -6.26 -52.12
C SER A 97 10.42 -6.85 -52.93
N LEU A 98 9.92 -6.06 -53.88
CA LEU A 98 9.94 -6.37 -55.32
C LEU A 98 9.77 -5.12 -56.19
#